data_AF-A6JZT9-F1
#
_entry.id   AF-A6JZT9-F1
#
_cell.length_a   1.000
_cell.length_b   1.000
_cell.length_c   1.000
_cell.angle_alpha   90.00
_cell.angle_beta   90.00
_cell.angle_gamma   90.00
#
_symmetry.space_group_name_H-M   'P 1'
#
loop_
_entity.id
_entity.type
_entity.pdbx_description
1 polymer ?
#
loop_
_entity_poly.entity_id
_entity_poly.type
_entity_poly.pdbx_seq_one_letter_code
_entity_poly.pdbx_strand_id
1 'polypeptide(L)'
;MKIPDSHHINPDSYYLFTDTWKEEWEKGVQVPANPDSVPTPSLRIISEKVKEILFVRPRKYIRCSSPESAEPGYINTLELAASTCRYDLDDMDIFWLQELNEDLGEMGYGPIDETLMEKTIEVLERHCHENMNHAIETVEGLGIEYDEDVICDVCRSPDSEEGNDMVFCDKCNVCVHQVSANGEHPLIQDQY
;
A
#
# COMPACT_ATOMS: atom_id res chain seq x y z
N MET A 1 19.01 16.68 -5.88
CA MET A 1 20.21 16.06 -6.50
C MET A 1 21.36 17.04 -6.37
N LYS A 2 22.47 16.67 -5.71
CA LYS A 2 23.68 17.50 -5.70
C LYS A 2 24.39 17.31 -7.04
N ILE A 3 24.69 18.41 -7.72
CA ILE A 3 25.43 18.38 -8.98
C ILE A 3 26.93 18.27 -8.62
N PRO A 4 27.73 17.45 -9.31
CA PRO A 4 29.18 17.39 -9.08
C PRO A 4 29.84 18.76 -9.27
N ASP A 5 30.78 19.11 -8.40
CA ASP A 5 31.42 20.44 -8.34
C ASP A 5 32.20 20.83 -9.62
N SER A 6 32.51 19.86 -10.48
CA SER A 6 33.19 20.06 -11.76
C SER A 6 32.26 20.43 -12.93
N HIS A 7 30.94 20.42 -12.70
CA HIS A 7 29.98 20.69 -13.77
C HIS A 7 29.78 22.20 -13.96
N HIS A 8 30.20 22.73 -15.10
CA HIS A 8 29.94 24.13 -15.44
C HIS A 8 28.44 24.32 -15.73
N ILE A 9 27.77 25.13 -14.91
CA ILE A 9 26.35 25.48 -15.06
C ILE A 9 26.29 26.90 -15.62
N ASN A 10 25.41 27.13 -16.61
CA ASN A 10 25.22 28.46 -17.18
C ASN A 10 24.73 29.44 -16.09
N PRO A 11 25.36 30.62 -15.90
CA PRO A 11 24.93 31.65 -14.94
C PRO A 11 23.44 32.02 -15.00
N ASP A 12 22.81 31.93 -16.17
CA ASP A 12 21.39 32.26 -16.34
C ASP A 12 20.45 31.12 -15.93
N SER A 13 20.99 29.95 -15.59
CA SER A 13 20.22 28.74 -15.25
C SER A 13 20.16 28.42 -13.76
N TYR A 14 20.74 29.28 -12.91
CA TYR A 14 20.62 29.16 -11.46
C TYR A 14 20.36 30.52 -10.81
N TYR A 15 19.64 30.49 -9.69
CA TYR A 15 19.48 31.65 -8.82
C TYR A 15 20.48 31.54 -7.67
N LEU A 16 21.37 32.53 -7.54
CA LEU A 16 22.31 32.60 -6.42
C LEU A 16 21.60 33.19 -5.20
N PHE A 17 21.25 32.34 -4.23
CA PHE A 17 20.80 32.83 -2.92
C PHE A 17 22.03 33.28 -2.13
N THR A 18 22.23 34.59 -2.02
CA THR A 18 23.34 35.20 -1.28
C THR A 18 23.06 35.38 0.21
N ASP A 19 21.81 35.23 0.63
CA ASP A 19 21.46 35.36 2.05
C ASP A 19 21.65 34.02 2.77
N THR A 20 22.55 34.03 3.76
CA THR A 20 22.65 32.98 4.76
C THR A 20 21.46 33.04 5.71
N TRP A 21 20.99 31.87 6.18
CA TRP A 21 19.96 31.76 7.20
C TRP A 21 20.27 32.68 8.40
N LYS A 22 19.31 33.53 8.79
CA LYS A 22 19.46 34.46 9.92
C LYS A 22 18.61 33.97 11.09
N GLU A 23 19.15 34.02 12.30
CA GLU A 23 18.48 33.59 13.55
C GLU A 23 17.16 34.33 13.81
N GLU A 24 17.03 35.56 13.29
CA GLU A 24 15.78 36.34 13.32
C GLU A 24 14.64 35.71 12.51
N TRP A 25 14.94 34.81 11.56
CA TRP A 25 13.96 34.05 10.78
C TRP A 25 13.38 32.86 11.56
N GLU A 26 13.96 32.51 12.71
CA GLU A 26 13.40 31.50 13.63
C GLU A 26 12.25 32.08 14.48
N LYS A 27 12.14 33.42 14.55
CA LYS A 27 11.09 34.12 15.28
C LYS A 27 10.11 34.79 14.31
N GLY A 28 9.31 33.98 13.63
CA GLY A 28 8.23 34.47 12.78
C GLY A 28 7.41 33.34 12.17
N VAL A 29 6.15 33.64 11.82
CA VAL A 29 5.33 32.73 11.00
C VAL A 29 5.84 32.87 9.57
N GLN A 30 6.34 31.77 8.99
CA GLN A 30 6.71 31.75 7.57
C GLN A 30 5.46 32.06 6.73
N VAL A 31 5.52 33.17 6.00
CA VAL A 31 4.48 33.56 5.04
C VAL A 31 5.05 33.41 3.62
N PRO A 32 4.24 32.95 2.65
CA PRO A 32 4.67 32.86 1.26
C PRO A 32 5.24 34.21 0.79
N ALA A 33 6.48 34.19 0.28
CA ALA A 33 7.17 35.40 -0.20
C ALA A 33 6.42 36.09 -1.36
N ASN A 34 5.57 35.35 -2.08
CA ASN A 34 4.66 35.88 -3.08
C ASN A 34 3.28 35.20 -2.96
N PRO A 35 2.30 35.85 -2.33
CA PRO A 35 0.92 35.33 -2.22
C PRO A 35 0.27 35.04 -3.58
N ASP A 36 0.64 35.78 -4.62
CA ASP A 36 0.08 35.65 -5.97
C ASP A 36 0.68 34.46 -6.75
N SER A 37 1.75 33.86 -6.24
CA SER A 37 2.35 32.63 -6.80
C SER A 37 1.77 31.33 -6.22
N VAL A 38 0.84 31.42 -5.26
CA VAL A 38 0.19 30.24 -4.69
C VAL A 38 -0.76 29.65 -5.74
N PRO A 39 -0.57 28.38 -6.17
CA PRO A 39 -1.43 27.78 -7.19
C PRO A 39 -2.87 27.70 -6.70
N THR A 40 -3.81 28.14 -7.54
CA THR A 40 -5.24 28.06 -7.24
C THR A 40 -5.76 26.65 -7.48
N PRO A 41 -6.48 26.03 -6.53
CA PRO A 41 -7.05 24.71 -6.74
C PRO A 41 -8.10 24.77 -7.86
N SER A 42 -7.97 23.88 -8.85
CA SER A 42 -8.96 23.71 -9.91
C SER A 42 -9.71 22.39 -9.73
N LEU A 43 -11.04 22.43 -9.76
CA LEU A 43 -11.90 21.25 -9.74
C LEU A 43 -12.51 21.03 -11.12
N ARG A 44 -12.47 19.80 -11.60
CA ARG A 44 -13.21 19.33 -12.79
C ARG A 44 -14.15 18.21 -12.36
N ILE A 45 -15.41 18.31 -12.76
CA ILE A 45 -16.39 17.24 -12.56
C ILE A 45 -16.14 16.17 -13.63
N ILE A 46 -15.85 14.94 -13.19
CA ILE A 46 -15.50 13.81 -14.07
C ILE A 46 -16.71 12.91 -14.34
N SER A 47 -17.74 12.95 -13.48
CA SER A 47 -18.99 12.20 -13.63
C SER A 47 -20.16 12.93 -12.98
N GLU A 48 -21.37 12.73 -13.51
CA GLU A 48 -22.61 13.25 -12.91
C GLU A 48 -22.94 12.50 -11.61
N LYS A 49 -23.42 13.23 -10.60
CA LYS A 49 -23.86 12.61 -9.35
C LYS A 49 -25.09 11.75 -9.59
N VAL A 50 -24.97 10.45 -9.31
CA VAL A 50 -26.12 9.54 -9.20
C VAL A 50 -27.09 10.11 -8.15
N LYS A 51 -28.37 10.24 -8.51
CA LYS A 51 -29.41 10.90 -7.69
C LYS A 51 -29.90 10.08 -6.49
N GLU A 52 -29.25 8.96 -6.17
CA GLU A 52 -29.65 8.15 -5.02
C GLU A 52 -29.21 8.83 -3.72
N ILE A 53 -30.12 9.61 -3.15
CA ILE A 53 -29.96 10.20 -1.83
C ILE A 53 -30.33 9.13 -0.80
N LEU A 54 -29.37 8.25 -0.48
CA LEU A 54 -29.53 7.26 0.60
C LEU A 54 -29.38 7.87 2.00
N PHE A 55 -28.85 9.10 2.09
CA PHE A 55 -28.62 9.77 3.38
C PHE A 55 -29.75 10.73 3.74
N VAL A 56 -30.46 10.43 4.82
CA VAL A 56 -31.41 11.34 5.47
C VAL A 56 -30.75 11.95 6.68
N ARG A 57 -30.63 13.29 6.70
CA ARG A 57 -30.02 14.02 7.82
C ARG A 57 -30.77 13.73 9.13
N PRO A 58 -30.13 13.10 10.14
CA PRO A 58 -30.78 12.85 11.42
C PRO A 58 -31.05 14.14 12.19
N ARG A 59 -32.07 14.13 13.06
CA ARG A 59 -32.38 15.25 13.97
C ARG A 59 -31.37 15.42 15.11
N LYS A 60 -30.66 14.35 15.45
CA LYS A 60 -29.63 14.31 16.50
C LYS A 60 -28.24 14.21 15.85
N TYR A 61 -27.18 14.52 16.59
CA TYR A 61 -25.81 14.33 16.12
C TYR A 61 -25.50 12.84 15.89
N ILE A 62 -24.71 12.55 14.86
CA ILE A 62 -24.23 11.20 14.54
C ILE A 62 -23.17 10.80 15.58
N ARG A 63 -23.32 9.64 16.21
CA ARG A 63 -22.37 9.10 17.20
C ARG A 63 -21.72 7.83 16.65
N CYS A 64 -20.42 7.89 16.34
CA CYS A 64 -19.70 6.78 15.69
C CYS A 64 -18.88 5.89 16.65
N SER A 65 -19.03 6.07 17.97
CA SER A 65 -17.95 5.71 18.92
C SER A 65 -18.34 4.82 20.11
N SER A 66 -19.44 4.05 20.08
CA SER A 66 -19.68 3.07 21.16
C SER A 66 -20.11 1.69 20.64
N PRO A 67 -19.47 0.61 21.11
CA PRO A 67 -19.97 -0.77 20.95
C PRO A 67 -21.13 -1.11 21.90
N GLU A 68 -21.54 -0.20 22.79
CA GLU A 68 -22.61 -0.51 23.74
C GLU A 68 -23.98 -0.60 23.05
N SER A 69 -24.71 -1.66 23.43
CA SER A 69 -26.02 -2.10 22.95
C SER A 69 -26.83 -0.98 22.33
N ALA A 70 -27.10 -1.10 21.02
CA ALA A 70 -27.99 -0.21 20.31
C ALA A 70 -29.30 -0.07 21.09
N GLU A 71 -29.59 1.14 21.59
CA GLU A 71 -30.94 1.46 22.01
C GLU A 71 -31.88 1.16 20.81
N PRO A 72 -33.10 0.62 21.05
CA PRO A 72 -34.02 0.29 19.96
C PRO A 72 -34.24 1.51 19.05
N GLY A 73 -33.69 1.46 17.83
CA GLY A 73 -33.77 2.55 16.84
C GLY A 73 -32.45 3.20 16.43
N TYR A 74 -31.29 2.76 16.92
CA TYR A 74 -29.98 3.18 16.39
C TYR A 74 -29.36 2.09 15.50
N ILE A 75 -28.87 2.47 14.32
CA ILE A 75 -28.11 1.58 13.44
C ILE A 75 -26.65 1.63 13.87
N ASN A 76 -26.08 0.51 14.30
CA ASN A 76 -24.67 0.41 14.61
C ASN A 76 -23.87 0.44 13.29
N THR A 77 -23.25 1.58 12.99
CA THR A 77 -22.45 1.78 11.77
C THR A 77 -21.24 0.86 11.69
N LEU A 78 -20.68 0.46 12.82
CA LEU A 78 -19.50 -0.42 12.86
C LEU A 78 -19.87 -1.87 12.51
N GLU A 79 -21.02 -2.33 13.01
CA GLU A 79 -21.58 -3.64 12.69
C GLU A 79 -21.97 -3.72 11.21
N LEU A 80 -22.60 -2.66 10.68
CA LEU A 80 -22.95 -2.57 9.26
C LEU A 80 -21.70 -2.60 8.36
N ALA A 81 -20.66 -1.86 8.73
CA ALA A 81 -19.38 -1.89 8.03
C ALA A 81 -18.72 -3.27 8.10
N ALA A 82 -18.79 -3.95 9.26
CA ALA A 82 -18.26 -5.31 9.42
C ALA A 82 -19.05 -6.36 8.61
N SER A 83 -20.34 -6.12 8.33
CA SER A 83 -21.17 -6.99 7.50
C SER A 83 -21.05 -6.75 5.99
N THR A 84 -20.33 -5.71 5.59
CA THR A 84 -20.13 -5.38 4.17
C THR A 84 -18.97 -6.19 3.61
N CYS A 85 -19.14 -6.72 2.39
CA CYS A 85 -18.11 -7.47 1.71
C CYS A 85 -16.88 -6.57 1.46
N ARG A 86 -15.68 -7.11 1.70
CA ARG A 86 -14.43 -6.34 1.57
C ARG A 86 -13.77 -6.46 0.21
N TYR A 87 -14.05 -7.55 -0.49
CA TYR A 87 -13.55 -7.79 -1.83
C TYR A 87 -14.45 -7.08 -2.83
N ASP A 88 -13.85 -6.36 -3.77
CA ASP A 88 -14.53 -5.62 -4.84
C ASP A 88 -13.93 -6.14 -6.15
N LEU A 89 -14.78 -6.58 -7.07
CA LEU A 89 -14.33 -7.19 -8.32
C LEU A 89 -13.69 -6.13 -9.21
N ASP A 90 -12.48 -6.43 -9.70
CA ASP A 90 -11.87 -5.61 -10.74
C ASP A 90 -12.32 -6.05 -12.14
N ASP A 91 -11.85 -5.34 -13.18
CA ASP A 91 -12.21 -5.67 -14.56
C ASP A 91 -11.84 -7.12 -14.95
N MET A 92 -10.71 -7.62 -14.43
CA MET A 92 -10.23 -8.98 -14.72
C MET A 92 -11.15 -10.03 -14.09
N ASP A 93 -11.52 -9.82 -12.84
CA ASP A 93 -12.44 -10.69 -12.10
C ASP A 93 -13.81 -10.77 -12.80
N ILE A 94 -14.30 -9.64 -13.32
CA ILE A 94 -15.55 -9.58 -14.08
C ILE A 94 -15.45 -10.37 -15.39
N PHE A 95 -14.37 -10.24 -16.15
CA PHE A 95 -14.18 -11.02 -17.37
C PHE A 95 -14.12 -12.52 -17.07
N TRP A 96 -13.39 -12.90 -16.02
CA TRP A 96 -13.31 -14.30 -15.61
C TRP A 96 -14.67 -14.86 -15.17
N LEU A 97 -15.46 -14.08 -14.42
CA LEU A 97 -16.81 -14.47 -13.99
C LEU A 97 -17.74 -14.72 -15.19
N GLN A 98 -17.60 -13.91 -16.25
CA GLN A 98 -18.38 -14.08 -17.48
C GLN A 98 -18.04 -15.40 -18.17
N GLU A 99 -16.76 -15.67 -18.41
CA GLU A 99 -16.31 -16.94 -19.01
C GLU A 99 -16.74 -18.15 -18.17
N LEU A 100 -16.57 -18.07 -16.85
CA LEU A 100 -17.02 -19.13 -15.94
C LEU A 100 -18.53 -19.39 -16.05
N ASN A 101 -19.34 -18.32 -16.15
CA ASN A 101 -20.78 -18.45 -16.27
C ASN A 101 -21.23 -19.02 -17.62
N GLU A 102 -20.48 -18.77 -18.69
CA GLU A 102 -20.69 -19.43 -19.99
C GLU A 102 -20.49 -20.94 -19.85
N ASP A 103 -19.37 -21.37 -19.27
CA ASP A 103 -19.06 -22.78 -19.01
C ASP A 103 -20.10 -23.45 -18.10
N LEU A 104 -20.51 -22.78 -17.03
CA LEU A 104 -21.56 -23.25 -16.13
C LEU A 104 -22.89 -23.45 -16.87
N GLY A 105 -23.23 -22.53 -17.77
CA GLY A 105 -24.40 -22.62 -18.63
C GLY A 105 -24.36 -23.83 -19.56
N GLU A 106 -23.21 -24.11 -20.19
CA GLU A 106 -23.01 -25.29 -21.03
C GLU A 106 -23.17 -26.60 -20.24
N MET A 107 -22.74 -26.60 -18.98
CA MET A 107 -22.88 -27.73 -18.06
C MET A 107 -24.28 -27.84 -17.42
N GLY A 108 -25.19 -26.90 -17.68
CA GLY A 108 -26.55 -26.89 -17.15
C GLY A 108 -26.67 -26.40 -15.70
N TYR A 109 -25.65 -25.73 -15.18
CA TYR A 109 -25.69 -25.06 -13.88
C TYR A 109 -26.23 -23.63 -14.01
N GLY A 110 -26.62 -23.04 -12.87
CA GLY A 110 -27.02 -21.64 -12.79
C GLY A 110 -25.81 -20.70 -12.76
N PRO A 111 -25.96 -19.44 -13.20
CA PRO A 111 -24.89 -18.46 -13.14
C PRO A 111 -24.61 -18.03 -11.70
N ILE A 112 -23.38 -17.60 -11.46
CA ILE A 112 -22.88 -16.96 -10.24
C ILE A 112 -22.98 -15.45 -10.43
N ASP A 113 -23.57 -14.75 -9.45
CA ASP A 113 -23.61 -13.30 -9.43
C ASP A 113 -22.34 -12.69 -8.81
N GLU A 114 -22.11 -11.41 -9.07
CA GLU A 114 -20.95 -10.66 -8.58
C GLU A 114 -20.85 -10.73 -7.05
N THR A 115 -21.98 -10.54 -6.35
CA THR A 115 -22.03 -10.56 -4.88
C THR A 115 -21.64 -11.92 -4.28
N LEU A 116 -22.01 -13.03 -4.93
CA LEU A 116 -21.59 -14.35 -4.50
C LEU A 116 -20.09 -14.54 -4.73
N MET A 117 -19.57 -14.13 -5.89
CA MET A 117 -18.14 -14.21 -6.19
C MET A 117 -17.32 -13.41 -5.17
N GLU A 118 -17.66 -12.14 -4.93
CA GLU A 118 -16.98 -11.27 -3.95
C GLU A 118 -16.91 -11.92 -2.56
N LYS A 119 -18.05 -12.42 -2.06
CA LYS A 119 -18.13 -13.08 -0.76
C LYS A 119 -17.32 -14.37 -0.72
N THR A 120 -17.32 -15.13 -1.82
CA THR A 120 -16.51 -16.34 -1.93
C THR A 120 -15.03 -16.01 -1.86
N ILE A 121 -14.56 -15.00 -2.61
CA ILE A 121 -13.16 -14.59 -2.58
C ILE A 121 -12.77 -14.04 -1.21
N GLU A 122 -13.58 -13.18 -0.58
CA GLU A 122 -13.31 -12.68 0.78
C GLU A 122 -13.13 -13.82 1.79
N VAL A 123 -13.99 -14.85 1.71
CA VAL A 123 -13.87 -16.02 2.59
C VAL A 123 -12.57 -16.78 2.32
N LEU A 124 -12.18 -16.95 1.05
CA LEU A 124 -10.92 -17.59 0.67
C LEU A 124 -9.72 -16.79 1.14
N GLU A 125 -9.68 -15.47 0.93
CA GLU A 125 -8.61 -14.59 1.39
C GLU A 125 -8.43 -14.65 2.89
N ARG A 126 -9.53 -14.59 3.64
CA ARG A 126 -9.51 -14.70 5.10
C ARG A 126 -8.95 -16.05 5.54
N HIS A 127 -9.35 -17.15 4.92
CA HIS A 127 -8.80 -18.47 5.22
C HIS A 127 -7.31 -18.58 4.86
N CYS A 128 -6.89 -18.05 3.72
CA CYS A 128 -5.48 -18.00 3.34
C CYS A 128 -4.67 -17.19 4.36
N HIS A 129 -5.20 -16.06 4.81
CA HIS A 129 -4.57 -15.22 5.82
C HIS A 129 -4.45 -15.92 7.18
N GLU A 130 -5.55 -16.53 7.66
CA GLU A 130 -5.57 -17.32 8.89
C GLU A 130 -4.59 -18.48 8.82
N ASN A 131 -4.58 -19.23 7.71
CA ASN A 131 -3.67 -20.36 7.52
C ASN A 131 -2.21 -19.91 7.44
N MET A 132 -1.93 -18.78 6.79
CA MET A 132 -0.58 -18.22 6.72
C MET A 132 -0.10 -17.76 8.11
N ASN A 133 -0.94 -17.05 8.86
CA ASN A 133 -0.61 -16.65 10.23
C ASN A 133 -0.43 -17.86 11.13
N HIS A 134 -1.31 -18.86 11.02
CA HIS A 134 -1.20 -20.10 11.78
C HIS A 134 0.08 -20.86 11.42
N ALA A 135 0.43 -20.92 10.13
CA ALA A 135 1.68 -21.49 9.68
C ALA A 135 2.85 -20.74 10.33
N ILE A 136 2.90 -19.40 10.26
CA ILE A 136 3.95 -18.58 10.91
C ILE A 136 4.04 -18.83 12.43
N GLU A 137 2.91 -18.95 13.12
CA GLU A 137 2.86 -19.12 14.58
C GLU A 137 3.21 -20.55 15.04
N THR A 138 2.95 -21.57 14.24
CA THR A 138 3.06 -22.99 14.65
C THR A 138 4.16 -23.77 13.95
N VAL A 139 4.63 -23.27 12.81
CA VAL A 139 5.72 -23.81 12.02
C VAL A 139 6.67 -22.64 11.81
N GLU A 140 7.91 -22.70 12.32
CA GLU A 140 8.95 -21.78 11.85
C GLU A 140 8.86 -21.68 10.33
N GLY A 141 8.56 -20.48 9.82
CA GLY A 141 8.05 -20.26 8.46
C GLY A 141 8.75 -21.13 7.42
N LEU A 142 8.03 -22.12 6.88
CA LEU A 142 8.51 -23.10 5.88
C LEU A 142 9.90 -23.76 6.14
N GLY A 143 10.52 -23.56 7.31
CA GLY A 143 11.87 -24.03 7.64
C GLY A 143 12.99 -23.51 6.71
N ILE A 144 12.75 -22.50 5.87
CA ILE A 144 13.76 -22.04 4.89
C ILE A 144 14.96 -21.36 5.54
N GLU A 145 14.81 -20.84 6.75
CA GLU A 145 15.91 -20.26 7.51
C GLU A 145 16.93 -21.32 8.00
N TYR A 146 16.53 -22.60 7.99
CA TYR A 146 17.36 -23.74 8.38
C TYR A 146 17.84 -24.58 7.20
N ASP A 147 17.45 -24.21 5.98
CA ASP A 147 17.86 -24.89 4.76
C ASP A 147 19.08 -24.18 4.16
N GLU A 148 20.24 -24.83 4.27
CA GLU A 148 21.53 -24.33 3.77
C GLU A 148 21.57 -24.20 2.23
N ASP A 149 20.59 -24.77 1.52
CA ASP A 149 20.49 -24.70 0.05
C ASP A 149 19.63 -23.51 -0.44
N VAL A 150 19.18 -22.63 0.46
CA VAL A 150 18.31 -21.49 0.08
C VAL A 150 19.12 -20.39 -0.61
N ILE A 151 18.64 -20.01 -1.79
CA ILE A 151 19.23 -18.98 -2.63
C ILE A 151 18.45 -17.66 -2.51
N CYS A 152 19.14 -16.54 -2.71
CA CYS A 152 18.49 -15.25 -2.80
C CYS A 152 17.52 -15.20 -4.00
N ASP A 153 16.27 -14.82 -3.77
CA ASP A 153 15.21 -14.78 -4.80
C ASP A 153 15.47 -13.73 -5.89
N VAL A 154 16.32 -12.74 -5.60
CA VAL A 154 16.69 -11.66 -6.53
C VAL A 154 17.85 -12.06 -7.43
N CYS A 155 18.98 -12.49 -6.85
CA CYS A 155 20.20 -12.76 -7.62
C CYS A 155 20.43 -14.24 -7.93
N ARG A 156 19.60 -15.14 -7.36
CA ARG A 156 19.71 -16.61 -7.47
C ARG A 156 21.06 -17.16 -7.00
N SER A 157 21.79 -16.41 -6.17
CA SER A 157 23.05 -16.84 -5.56
C SER A 157 22.82 -17.47 -4.19
N PRO A 158 23.49 -18.60 -3.87
CA PRO A 158 23.50 -19.17 -2.51
C PRO A 158 24.49 -18.46 -1.58
N ASP A 159 25.39 -17.62 -2.12
CA ASP A 159 26.49 -17.05 -1.35
C ASP A 159 26.03 -15.81 -0.57
N SER A 160 26.38 -15.74 0.73
CA SER A 160 26.35 -14.50 1.53
C SER A 160 27.76 -13.90 1.63
N GLU A 161 27.84 -12.57 1.61
CA GLU A 161 29.10 -11.83 1.77
C GLU A 161 29.14 -11.15 3.14
N GLU A 162 30.33 -10.93 3.70
CA GLU A 162 30.51 -10.28 5.00
C GLU A 162 29.94 -8.85 4.98
N GLY A 163 28.83 -8.61 5.69
CA GLY A 163 28.09 -7.35 5.69
C GLY A 163 26.92 -7.29 4.70
N ASN A 164 26.67 -8.36 3.95
CA ASN A 164 25.51 -8.54 3.08
C ASN A 164 24.85 -9.91 3.34
N ASP A 165 24.33 -10.07 4.55
CA ASP A 165 23.68 -11.31 4.97
C ASP A 165 22.38 -11.57 4.21
N MET A 166 22.02 -12.85 4.08
CA MET A 166 20.71 -13.25 3.60
C MET A 166 19.68 -13.04 4.71
N VAL A 167 18.64 -12.26 4.42
CA VAL A 167 17.54 -11.96 5.33
C VAL A 167 16.24 -12.55 4.81
N PHE A 168 15.45 -13.07 5.73
CA PHE A 168 14.17 -13.71 5.45
C PHE A 168 13.02 -12.79 5.87
N CYS A 169 11.99 -12.71 5.03
CA CYS A 169 10.74 -12.05 5.41
C CYS A 169 9.77 -13.07 6.00
N ASP A 170 9.52 -13.06 7.30
CA ASP A 170 8.61 -13.99 7.98
C ASP A 170 7.17 -14.00 7.41
N LYS A 171 6.75 -12.89 6.79
CA LYS A 171 5.41 -12.75 6.21
C LYS A 171 5.30 -13.33 4.80
N CYS A 172 6.35 -13.19 3.99
CA CYS A 172 6.34 -13.56 2.57
C CYS A 172 7.20 -14.79 2.27
N ASN A 173 7.97 -15.26 3.24
CA ASN A 173 8.91 -16.36 3.15
C ASN A 173 9.88 -16.25 1.95
N VAL A 174 10.35 -15.02 1.70
CA VAL A 174 11.29 -14.67 0.63
C VAL A 174 12.66 -14.45 1.25
N CYS A 175 13.71 -15.00 0.62
CA CYS A 175 15.10 -14.82 1.00
C CYS A 175 15.75 -13.77 0.10
N VAL A 176 16.31 -12.70 0.67
CA VAL A 176 17.04 -11.68 -0.09
C VAL A 176 18.32 -11.28 0.61
N HIS A 177 19.32 -10.83 -0.16
CA HIS A 177 20.46 -10.12 0.41
C HIS A 177 20.01 -8.79 1.03
N GLN A 178 20.54 -8.46 2.20
CA GLN A 178 20.24 -7.23 2.93
C GLN A 178 20.51 -5.97 2.08
N VAL A 179 21.50 -6.02 1.18
CA VAL A 179 21.86 -4.94 0.27
C VAL A 179 21.74 -5.44 -1.18
N SER A 180 20.69 -5.00 -1.86
CA SER A 180 20.43 -5.29 -3.27
C SER A 180 21.11 -4.30 -4.22
N ALA A 181 22.44 -4.17 -4.10
CA ALA A 181 23.23 -3.39 -5.03
C ALA A 181 24.26 -4.27 -5.73
N ASN A 182 23.98 -4.58 -7.00
CA ASN A 182 25.00 -5.04 -7.93
C ASN A 182 26.10 -3.97 -8.02
N GLY A 183 27.31 -4.29 -7.56
CA GLY A 183 28.54 -3.62 -7.99
C GLY A 183 29.31 -2.90 -6.90
N GLU A 184 30.38 -3.58 -6.48
CA GLU A 184 31.64 -3.03 -5.95
C GLU A 184 31.60 -2.41 -4.54
N HIS A 185 32.16 -3.17 -3.60
CA HIS A 185 32.82 -2.65 -2.41
C HIS A 185 33.53 -1.32 -2.70
N PRO A 186 33.19 -0.21 -2.00
CA PRO A 186 34.19 0.80 -1.76
C PRO A 186 35.21 0.15 -0.83
N LEU A 187 36.40 -0.14 -1.36
CA LEU A 187 37.60 -0.29 -0.55
C LEU A 187 37.70 0.97 0.33
N ILE A 188 37.24 0.85 1.58
CA ILE A 188 37.66 1.77 2.64
C ILE A 188 39.11 1.38 2.92
N GLN A 189 40.01 1.90 2.09
CA GLN A 189 41.41 2.02 2.47
C GLN A 189 41.47 3.04 3.59
N ASP A 190 41.88 2.57 4.76
CA ASP A 190 42.39 3.41 5.82
C ASP A 190 43.44 4.39 5.25
N GLN A 191 43.06 5.66 5.20
CA GLN A 191 43.98 6.77 5.32
C GLN A 191 43.42 7.71 6.37
N TYR A 192 43.74 7.45 7.64
CA TYR A 192 44.58 8.29 8.50
C TYR A 192 44.96 7.52 9.77
#